data_AF-A0A443S0B0-F1
#
_entry.id   AF-A0A443S0B0-F1
#
_cell.length_a   1.000
_cell.length_b   1.000
_cell.length_c   1.000
_cell.angle_alpha   90.00
_cell.angle_beta   90.00
_cell.angle_gamma   90.00
#
_symmetry.space_group_name_H-M   'P 1'
#
loop_
_entity.id
_entity.type
_entity.pdbx_description
1 polymer ?
#
loop_
_entity_poly.entity_id
_entity_poly.type
_entity_poly.pdbx_seq_one_letter_code
_entity_poly.pdbx_strand_id
1 'polypeptide(L)'
;MSRLHVFKITRLTLTQVIQFVETLDHKETVKIVHLVRDPRAIFNSRFKQDQCMDDECGDMKATCDIMMKDVETYAEMKKQLPHNLFQIKYEHLAVDPFKYSKKLFKELNIEFSTEVMSFLKTHTKLSNGEKPSPYSTINDSKKTPLRWMSEMSINN
;
A
#
# COMPACT_ATOMS: atom_id res chain seq x y z
N MET A 1 -20.88 -16.74 -12.50
CA MET A 1 -19.88 -16.22 -11.53
C MET A 1 -19.23 -14.99 -12.14
N SER A 2 -19.37 -13.81 -11.52
CA SER A 2 -18.64 -12.62 -11.96
C SER A 2 -17.15 -12.82 -11.68
N ARG A 3 -16.30 -12.60 -12.69
CA ARG A 3 -14.85 -12.73 -12.57
C ARG A 3 -14.30 -11.55 -11.75
N LEU A 4 -13.60 -11.83 -10.66
CA LEU A 4 -12.90 -10.79 -9.90
C LEU A 4 -11.67 -10.33 -10.69
N HIS A 5 -11.57 -9.03 -10.97
CA HIS A 5 -10.40 -8.42 -11.60
C HIS A 5 -9.67 -7.55 -10.56
N VAL A 6 -8.36 -7.77 -10.41
CA VAL A 6 -7.54 -7.07 -9.41
C VAL A 6 -6.40 -6.35 -10.13
N PHE A 7 -6.27 -5.05 -9.86
CA PHE A 7 -5.19 -4.23 -10.38
C PHE A 7 -4.42 -3.63 -9.22
N LYS A 8 -3.10 -3.84 -9.20
CA LYS A 8 -2.18 -3.13 -8.31
C LYS A 8 -1.49 -2.06 -9.14
N ILE A 9 -1.74 -0.80 -8.79
CA ILE A 9 -1.11 0.35 -9.43
C ILE A 9 -0.26 1.06 -8.40
N THR A 10 0.94 1.48 -8.78
CA THR A 10 1.86 2.25 -7.94
C THR A 10 2.08 3.62 -8.53
N ARG A 11 2.27 4.65 -7.69
CA ARG A 11 2.51 6.04 -8.11
C ARG A 11 1.35 6.70 -8.86
N LEU A 12 0.12 6.20 -8.66
CA LEU A 12 -1.10 6.83 -9.15
C LEU A 12 -1.77 7.57 -7.97
N THR A 13 -2.07 8.85 -8.15
CA THR A 13 -2.75 9.67 -7.13
C THR A 13 -4.23 9.30 -7.03
N LEU A 14 -4.88 9.58 -5.90
CA LEU A 14 -6.33 9.34 -5.76
C LEU A 14 -7.16 10.17 -6.74
N THR A 15 -6.70 11.37 -7.10
CA THR A 15 -7.34 12.18 -8.15
C THR A 15 -7.32 11.45 -9.49
N GLN A 16 -6.23 10.80 -9.86
CA GLN A 16 -6.18 10.03 -11.10
C GLN A 16 -7.00 8.73 -11.01
N VAL A 17 -7.05 8.10 -9.84
CA VAL A 17 -7.89 6.92 -9.62
C VAL A 17 -9.36 7.26 -9.84
N ILE A 18 -9.86 8.38 -9.28
CA ILE A 18 -11.27 8.74 -9.46
C ILE A 18 -11.58 9.05 -10.93
N GLN A 19 -10.68 9.77 -11.61
CA GLN A 19 -10.81 10.04 -13.04
C GLN A 19 -10.86 8.76 -13.86
N PHE A 20 -10.00 7.78 -13.54
CA PHE A 20 -10.01 6.48 -14.20
C PHE A 20 -11.31 5.71 -13.94
N VAL A 21 -11.77 5.65 -12.69
CA VAL A 21 -13.02 4.95 -12.33
C VAL A 21 -14.23 5.54 -13.04
N GLU A 22 -14.27 6.87 -13.21
CA GLU A 22 -15.32 7.55 -13.96
C GLU A 22 -15.38 7.17 -15.44
N THR A 23 -14.31 6.60 -16.02
CA THR A 23 -14.31 6.10 -17.41
C THR A 23 -14.88 4.69 -17.57
N LEU A 24 -15.21 4.00 -16.48
CA LEU A 24 -15.66 2.60 -16.51
C LEU A 24 -17.18 2.49 -16.56
N ASP A 25 -17.69 1.59 -17.41
CA ASP A 25 -19.14 1.34 -17.58
C ASP A 25 -19.84 0.84 -16.30
N HIS A 26 -19.11 0.17 -15.40
CA HIS A 26 -19.62 -0.44 -14.16
C HIS A 26 -18.92 0.11 -12.91
N LYS A 27 -18.69 1.42 -12.85
CA LYS A 27 -17.94 2.10 -11.79
C LYS A 27 -18.47 1.86 -10.38
N GLU A 28 -19.77 1.61 -10.23
CA GLU A 28 -20.45 1.28 -8.98
C GLU A 28 -19.99 -0.06 -8.36
N THR A 29 -19.46 -0.97 -9.18
CA THR A 29 -18.93 -2.26 -8.73
C THR A 29 -17.48 -2.19 -8.27
N VAL A 30 -16.80 -1.08 -8.58
CA VAL A 30 -15.37 -0.91 -8.29
C VAL A 30 -15.17 -0.68 -6.79
N LYS A 31 -14.25 -1.46 -6.21
CA LYS A 31 -13.76 -1.27 -4.85
C LYS A 31 -12.33 -0.77 -4.89
N ILE A 32 -12.06 0.32 -4.18
CA ILE A 32 -10.76 0.99 -4.14
C ILE A 32 -10.13 0.75 -2.78
N VAL A 33 -8.91 0.20 -2.77
CA VAL A 33 -8.10 0.04 -1.56
C VAL A 33 -6.92 1.01 -1.62
N HIS A 34 -6.98 2.08 -0.84
CA HIS A 34 -5.91 3.03 -0.70
C HIS A 34 -4.90 2.55 0.35
N LEU A 35 -3.74 2.06 -0.10
CA LEU A 35 -2.64 1.64 0.76
C LEU A 35 -1.74 2.86 1.08
N VAL A 36 -1.83 3.35 2.30
CA VAL A 36 -0.97 4.45 2.79
C VAL A 36 0.24 3.90 3.53
N ARG A 37 1.34 4.62 3.49
CA ARG A 37 2.59 4.28 4.19
C ARG A 37 3.23 5.54 4.72
N ASP A 38 4.04 5.43 5.77
CA ASP A 38 4.82 6.55 6.30
C ASP A 38 5.70 7.19 5.20
N PRO A 39 5.62 8.54 5.00
CA PRO A 39 6.38 9.22 3.95
C PRO A 39 7.90 9.05 4.11
N ARG A 40 8.39 8.96 5.36
CA ARG A 40 9.82 8.76 5.64
C ARG A 40 10.27 7.36 5.24
N ALA A 41 9.42 6.37 5.47
CA ALA A 41 9.66 5.01 5.02
C ALA A 41 9.66 4.89 3.49
N ILE A 42 8.80 5.64 2.80
CA ILE A 42 8.77 5.74 1.34
C ILE A 42 10.06 6.37 0.84
N PHE A 43 10.42 7.55 1.36
CA PHE A 43 11.62 8.29 0.98
C PHE A 43 12.89 7.46 1.18
N ASN A 44 13.10 6.91 2.38
CA ASN A 44 14.26 6.08 2.68
C ASN A 44 14.36 4.83 1.79
N SER A 45 13.23 4.29 1.34
CA SER A 45 13.20 3.17 0.39
C SER A 45 13.62 3.59 -1.01
N ARG A 46 13.24 4.79 -1.46
CA ARG A 46 13.48 5.30 -2.82
C ARG A 46 14.86 5.93 -2.98
N PHE A 47 15.33 6.65 -1.96
CA PHE A 47 16.66 7.25 -1.94
C PHE A 47 17.80 6.24 -2.12
N LYS A 48 17.52 4.95 -1.83
CA LYS A 48 18.46 3.83 -2.00
C LYS A 48 18.38 3.17 -3.37
N GLN A 49 17.52 3.64 -4.26
CA GLN A 49 17.34 3.10 -5.60
C GLN A 49 17.88 4.12 -6.61
N ASP A 50 18.85 3.71 -7.42
CA ASP A 50 19.47 4.59 -8.43
C ASP A 50 18.45 5.18 -9.40
N GLN A 51 17.38 4.44 -9.68
CA GLN A 51 16.27 4.86 -10.56
C GLN A 51 15.45 6.04 -10.03
N CYS A 52 15.60 6.40 -8.76
CA CYS A 52 14.86 7.49 -8.13
C CYS A 52 15.78 8.65 -7.69
N MET A 53 17.05 8.68 -8.12
CA MET A 53 17.98 9.74 -7.72
C MET A 53 17.81 11.04 -8.53
N ASP A 54 17.41 10.94 -9.80
CA ASP A 54 17.37 12.08 -10.74
C ASP A 54 15.94 12.53 -11.10
N ASP A 55 14.91 12.00 -10.44
CA ASP A 55 13.51 12.30 -10.73
C ASP A 55 12.71 12.71 -9.46
N GLU A 56 11.45 13.10 -9.67
CA GLU A 56 10.52 13.43 -8.56
C GLU A 56 10.24 12.22 -7.64
N CYS A 57 10.64 10.99 -8.01
CA CYS A 57 10.51 9.82 -7.12
C CYS A 57 11.34 10.03 -5.85
N GLY A 58 12.54 10.59 -5.98
CA GLY A 58 13.47 10.86 -4.88
C GLY A 58 13.15 12.10 -4.05
N ASP A 59 12.30 13.00 -4.54
CA ASP A 59 11.98 14.23 -3.82
C ASP A 59 10.98 13.97 -2.67
N MET A 60 11.45 14.21 -1.44
CA MET A 60 10.63 14.11 -0.24
C MET A 60 9.49 15.13 -0.25
N LYS A 61 9.73 16.35 -0.75
CA LYS A 61 8.73 17.41 -0.77
C LYS A 61 7.61 17.04 -1.75
N ALA A 62 7.95 16.66 -2.98
CA ALA A 62 6.98 16.17 -3.95
C ALA A 62 6.14 14.99 -3.40
N THR A 63 6.79 14.04 -2.72
CA THR A 63 6.08 12.91 -2.09
C THR A 63 5.11 13.37 -1.00
N CYS A 64 5.53 14.28 -0.12
CA CYS A 64 4.68 14.84 0.93
C CYS A 64 3.51 15.63 0.36
N ASP A 65 3.74 16.45 -0.67
CA ASP A 65 2.70 17.27 -1.31
C ASP A 65 1.62 16.39 -1.95
N ILE A 66 2.03 15.32 -2.66
CA ILE A 66 1.10 14.31 -3.22
C ILE A 66 0.29 13.65 -2.10
N MET A 67 0.96 13.22 -1.02
CA MET A 67 0.28 12.53 0.09
C MET A 67 -0.71 13.43 0.82
N MET A 68 -0.38 14.72 1.02
CA MET A 68 -1.29 15.70 1.60
C MET A 68 -2.55 15.88 0.73
N LYS A 69 -2.36 16.01 -0.58
CA LYS A 69 -3.47 16.08 -1.54
C LYS A 69 -4.31 14.81 -1.55
N ASP A 70 -3.69 13.63 -1.44
CA ASP A 70 -4.40 12.37 -1.35
C ASP A 70 -5.21 12.24 -0.06
N VAL A 71 -4.77 12.82 1.07
CA VAL A 71 -5.57 12.86 2.31
C VAL A 71 -6.86 13.66 2.11
N GLU A 72 -6.77 14.85 1.53
CA GLU A 72 -7.93 15.70 1.22
C GLU A 72 -8.86 15.00 0.22
N THR A 73 -8.29 14.47 -0.87
CA THR A 73 -9.04 13.75 -1.91
C THR A 73 -9.75 12.53 -1.33
N TYR A 74 -9.08 11.77 -0.45
CA TYR A 74 -9.69 10.62 0.20
C TYR A 74 -10.91 11.01 1.03
N ALA A 75 -10.84 12.11 1.78
CA ALA A 75 -11.94 12.58 2.61
C ALA A 75 -13.19 12.90 1.77
N GLU A 76 -13.01 13.56 0.62
CA GLU A 76 -14.10 13.85 -0.31
C GLU A 76 -14.63 12.59 -1.01
N MET A 77 -13.73 11.74 -1.52
CA MET A 77 -14.11 10.47 -2.15
C MET A 77 -14.87 9.55 -1.20
N LYS A 78 -14.52 9.55 0.09
CA LYS A 78 -15.18 8.70 1.08
C LYS A 78 -16.64 9.09 1.29
N LYS A 79 -17.00 10.37 1.13
CA LYS A 79 -18.40 10.82 1.15
C LYS A 79 -19.18 10.29 -0.05
N GLN A 80 -18.54 10.20 -1.22
CA GLN A 80 -19.15 9.73 -2.46
C GLN A 80 -19.22 8.19 -2.55
N LEU A 81 -18.21 7.50 -2.02
CA LEU A 81 -18.04 6.04 -2.09
C LEU A 81 -17.92 5.41 -0.68
N PRO A 82 -18.93 5.58 0.19
CA PRO A 82 -18.83 5.17 1.60
C PRO A 82 -18.57 3.67 1.77
N HIS A 83 -19.10 2.83 0.87
CA HIS A 83 -19.00 1.37 0.95
C HIS A 83 -17.95 0.76 0.01
N ASN A 84 -17.37 1.56 -0.91
CA ASN A 84 -16.46 1.07 -1.94
C ASN A 84 -15.04 1.62 -1.81
N LEU A 85 -14.79 2.60 -0.94
CA LEU A 85 -13.47 3.13 -0.67
C LEU A 85 -12.93 2.68 0.69
N PHE A 86 -11.79 2.00 0.68
CA PHE A 86 -11.12 1.46 1.87
C PHE A 86 -9.73 2.08 2.01
N GLN A 87 -9.27 2.33 3.22
CA GLN A 87 -7.91 2.79 3.48
C GLN A 87 -7.24 1.85 4.47
N ILE A 88 -6.01 1.45 4.15
CA ILE A 88 -5.21 0.57 4.97
C ILE A 88 -3.79 1.12 5.10
N LYS A 89 -3.27 1.10 6.33
CA LYS A 89 -1.89 1.47 6.61
C LYS A 89 -0.98 0.27 6.39
N TYR A 90 0.08 0.47 5.62
CA TYR A 90 1.09 -0.55 5.37
C TYR A 90 1.69 -1.09 6.67
N GLU A 91 1.95 -0.23 7.64
CA GLU A 91 2.57 -0.59 8.92
C GLU A 91 1.67 -1.53 9.72
N HIS A 92 0.36 -1.27 9.74
CA HIS A 92 -0.61 -2.15 10.38
C HIS A 92 -0.64 -3.52 9.69
N LEU A 93 -0.78 -3.52 8.37
CA LEU A 93 -0.80 -4.74 7.57
C LEU A 93 0.48 -5.56 7.75
N ALA A 94 1.62 -4.91 7.89
CA ALA A 94 2.90 -5.57 8.01
C ALA A 94 3.17 -6.09 9.44
N VAL A 95 2.73 -5.39 10.49
CA VAL A 95 2.87 -5.85 11.89
C VAL A 95 2.00 -7.08 12.18
N ASP A 96 0.77 -7.11 11.66
CA ASP A 96 -0.14 -8.25 11.81
C ASP A 96 -0.88 -8.57 10.49
N PRO A 97 -0.18 -9.26 9.56
CA PRO A 97 -0.73 -9.56 8.24
C PRO A 97 -2.02 -10.36 8.29
N PHE A 98 -2.18 -11.27 9.26
CA PHE A 98 -3.37 -12.10 9.37
C PHE A 98 -4.58 -11.30 9.80
N LYS A 99 -4.46 -10.51 10.88
CA LYS A 99 -5.56 -9.69 11.40
C LYS A 99 -6.04 -8.68 10.37
N TYR A 100 -5.13 -7.91 9.78
CA TYR A 100 -5.50 -6.83 8.88
C TYR A 100 -5.92 -7.34 7.49
N SER A 101 -5.33 -8.42 6.97
CA SER A 101 -5.83 -9.05 5.74
C SER A 101 -7.22 -9.64 5.94
N LYS A 102 -7.47 -10.35 7.05
CA LYS A 102 -8.81 -10.89 7.33
C LYS A 102 -9.86 -9.79 7.46
N LYS A 103 -9.51 -8.67 8.08
CA LYS A 103 -10.37 -7.49 8.15
C LYS A 103 -10.67 -6.92 6.76
N LEU A 104 -9.63 -6.71 5.93
CA LEU A 104 -9.78 -6.16 4.59
C LEU A 104 -10.62 -7.08 3.69
N PHE A 105 -10.38 -8.38 3.71
CA PHE A 105 -11.16 -9.36 2.92
C PHE A 105 -12.64 -9.34 3.31
N LYS A 106 -12.94 -9.26 4.62
CA LYS A 106 -14.31 -9.08 5.12
C LYS A 106 -14.95 -7.80 4.58
N GLU A 107 -14.25 -6.68 4.64
CA GLU A 107 -14.71 -5.37 4.13
C GLU A 107 -14.95 -5.40 2.61
N LEU A 108 -14.11 -6.10 1.86
CA LEU A 108 -14.24 -6.29 0.42
C LEU A 108 -15.29 -7.34 0.03
N ASN A 109 -15.91 -8.04 1.00
CA ASN A 109 -16.78 -9.19 0.76
C ASN A 109 -16.12 -10.27 -0.12
N ILE A 110 -14.85 -10.56 0.17
CA ILE A 110 -14.05 -11.62 -0.46
C ILE A 110 -13.77 -12.70 0.57
N GLU A 111 -13.89 -13.96 0.18
CA GLU A 111 -13.58 -15.08 1.06
C GLU A 111 -12.09 -15.09 1.45
N PHE A 112 -11.83 -15.18 2.75
CA PHE A 112 -10.47 -15.35 3.27
C PHE A 112 -10.11 -16.84 3.28
N SER A 113 -9.58 -17.33 2.17
CA SER A 113 -9.35 -18.76 1.93
C SER A 113 -8.09 -19.30 2.62
N THR A 114 -7.96 -20.64 2.61
CA THR A 114 -6.76 -21.35 3.08
C THR A 114 -5.51 -20.99 2.30
N GLU A 115 -5.64 -20.71 1.01
CA GLU A 115 -4.54 -20.33 0.11
C GLU A 115 -4.01 -18.95 0.49
N VAL A 116 -4.91 -18.00 0.79
CA VAL A 116 -4.52 -16.67 1.29
C VAL A 116 -3.78 -16.80 2.62
N MET A 117 -4.29 -17.62 3.54
CA MET A 117 -3.63 -17.87 4.81
C MET A 117 -2.23 -18.49 4.62
N SER A 118 -2.09 -19.43 3.69
CA SER A 118 -0.80 -20.05 3.35
C SER A 118 0.17 -19.05 2.74
N PHE A 119 -0.30 -18.20 1.83
CA PHE A 119 0.49 -17.13 1.23
C PHE A 119 1.03 -16.18 2.29
N LEU A 120 0.18 -15.73 3.22
CA LEU A 120 0.61 -14.87 4.32
C LEU A 120 1.67 -15.56 5.20
N LYS A 121 1.52 -16.86 5.51
CA LYS A 121 2.52 -17.58 6.32
C LYS A 121 3.89 -17.64 5.65
N THR A 122 3.91 -17.89 4.34
CA THR A 122 5.14 -18.15 3.57
C THR A 122 5.86 -16.87 3.12
N HIS A 123 5.13 -15.76 2.95
CA HIS A 123 5.69 -14.53 2.37
C HIS A 123 5.92 -13.40 3.39
N THR A 124 5.41 -13.52 4.62
CA THR A 124 5.53 -12.46 5.64
C THR A 124 6.59 -12.74 6.71
N LYS A 125 7.33 -13.84 6.56
CA LYS A 125 8.47 -14.22 7.40
C LYS A 125 9.62 -14.62 6.49
N LEU A 126 10.81 -14.13 6.78
CA LEU A 126 12.04 -14.67 6.19
C LEU A 126 12.42 -15.96 6.91
N SER A 127 12.90 -16.94 6.15
CA SER A 127 13.51 -18.13 6.73
C SER A 127 14.89 -17.77 7.32
N ASN A 128 15.38 -18.57 8.26
CA ASN A 128 16.69 -18.35 8.87
C ASN A 128 17.79 -18.32 7.79
N GLY A 129 18.50 -17.19 7.65
CA GLY A 129 19.58 -17.00 6.70
C GLY A 129 19.20 -16.31 5.38
N GLU A 130 17.90 -16.10 5.11
CA GLU A 130 17.46 -15.33 3.94
C GLU A 130 17.65 -13.83 4.17
N LYS A 131 18.25 -13.15 3.19
CA LYS A 131 18.38 -11.69 3.20
C LYS A 131 17.18 -11.05 2.52
N PRO A 132 16.61 -9.97 3.07
CA PRO A 132 15.57 -9.22 2.38
C PRO A 132 16.12 -8.64 1.07
N SER A 133 15.40 -8.86 -0.02
CA SER A 133 15.69 -8.28 -1.33
C SER A 133 14.62 -7.22 -1.66
N PRO A 134 14.98 -6.04 -2.21
CA PRO A 134 14.02 -4.97 -2.52
C PRO A 134 12.84 -5.39 -3.40
N TYR A 135 13.06 -6.38 -4.27
CA TYR A 135 12.07 -6.87 -5.23
C TYR A 135 11.43 -8.20 -4.82
N SER A 136 11.78 -8.73 -3.64
CA SER A 136 11.22 -9.99 -3.14
C SER A 136 9.78 -9.82 -2.65
N THR A 137 8.95 -10.82 -2.91
CA THR A 137 7.63 -10.96 -2.29
C THR A 137 7.69 -11.56 -0.88
N ILE A 138 8.84 -12.12 -0.49
CA ILE A 138 9.12 -12.68 0.84
C ILE A 138 9.93 -11.66 1.65
N ASN A 139 9.43 -11.24 2.81
CA ASN A 139 10.09 -10.27 3.68
C ASN A 139 9.78 -10.52 5.17
N ASP A 140 10.62 -9.98 6.06
CA ASP A 140 10.28 -9.85 7.48
C ASP A 140 9.32 -8.66 7.62
N SER A 141 8.03 -8.98 7.61
CA SER A 141 6.94 -8.02 7.65
C SER A 141 6.93 -7.16 8.92
N LYS A 142 7.50 -7.63 10.04
CA LYS A 142 7.52 -6.86 11.29
C LYS A 142 8.63 -5.83 11.34
N LYS A 143 9.79 -6.13 10.74
CA LYS A 143 10.96 -5.25 10.79
C LYS A 143 11.00 -4.23 9.65
N THR A 144 10.59 -4.65 8.45
CA THR A 144 10.67 -3.84 7.23
C THR A 144 10.00 -2.47 7.34
N PRO A 145 8.79 -2.33 7.91
CA PRO A 145 8.09 -1.04 7.98
C PRO A 145 8.80 0.00 8.84
N LEU A 146 9.51 -0.45 9.86
CA LEU A 146 10.14 0.39 10.89
C LEU A 146 11.64 0.62 10.63
N ARG A 147 12.21 -0.05 9.63
CA ARG A 147 13.64 -0.04 9.31
C ARG A 147 14.21 1.36 9.06
N TRP A 148 13.41 2.27 8.51
CA TRP A 148 13.84 3.64 8.25
C TRP A 148 14.23 4.40 9.53
N MET A 149 13.62 4.07 10.69
CA MET A 149 13.92 4.75 11.96
C MET A 149 15.35 4.49 12.44
N SER A 150 15.93 3.33 12.12
CA SER A 150 17.33 3.04 12.42
C SER A 150 18.31 3.54 11.35
N GLU A 151 17.82 3.87 10.16
CA GLU A 151 18.65 4.21 9.01
C GLU A 151 18.71 5.72 8.75
N MET A 152 17.72 6.47 9.22
CA MET A 152 17.67 7.93 9.12
C MET A 152 18.06 8.55 10.46
N SER A 153 19.20 9.27 10.49
CA SER A 153 19.55 10.12 11.62
C SER A 153 18.74 11.42 11.56
N ILE A 154 18.04 11.76 12.64
CA ILE A 154 17.48 13.09 12.81
C ILE A 154 18.64 13.99 13.26
N ASN A 155 19.20 14.76 12.33
CA ASN A 155 20.07 15.86 12.73
C ASN A 155 19.16 16.96 13.27
N ASN A 156 19.28 17.24 14.56
CA ASN A 156 18.62 18.37 15.24
C ASN A 156 19.17 19.70 14.73
#